data_AF-A0A804NH37-F1
#
_entry.id   AF-A0A804NH37-F1
#
_cell.length_a   1.000
_cell.length_b   1.000
_cell.length_c   1.000
_cell.angle_alpha   90.00
_cell.angle_beta   90.00
_cell.angle_gamma   90.00
#
_symmetry.space_group_name_H-M   'P 1'
#
loop_
_entity.id
_entity.type
_entity.pdbx_description
1 polymer ?
#
loop_
_entity_poly.entity_id
_entity_poly.type
_entity_poly.pdbx_seq_one_letter_code
_entity_poly.pdbx_strand_id
1 'polypeptide(L)'
;MTHALLGRYGLLDQMQVFRPHPARDRDLCRFHADDYVSFLRSVTPETQQDQIRALKRFNVGEDCPVFDGLYSFCQTYAGGSVGGWK
;
A
#
# COMPACT_ATOMS: atom_id res chain seq x y z
N MET A 1 14.59 -14.72 -1.15
CA MET A 1 15.76 -14.67 -2.05
C MET A 1 16.58 -13.39 -1.88
N THR A 2 16.00 -12.18 -1.99
CA THR A 2 16.73 -10.90 -1.88
C THR A 2 17.56 -10.76 -0.61
N HIS A 3 17.01 -11.12 0.56
CA HIS A 3 17.73 -11.02 1.84
C HIS A 3 19.03 -11.85 1.87
N ALA A 4 19.00 -13.07 1.34
CA ALA A 4 20.19 -13.93 1.29
C ALA A 4 21.27 -13.35 0.37
N LEU A 5 20.88 -12.73 -0.76
CA LEU A 5 21.83 -12.05 -1.64
C LEU A 5 22.50 -10.89 -0.90
N LEU A 6 21.73 -9.99 -0.29
CA LEU A 6 22.26 -8.86 0.47
C LEU A 6 23.24 -9.33 1.55
N GLY A 7 22.92 -10.41 2.27
CA GLY A 7 23.81 -11.00 3.26
C GLY A 7 25.11 -11.57 2.66
N ARG A 8 25.03 -12.28 1.53
CA ARG A 8 26.22 -12.85 0.86
C ARG A 8 27.14 -11.79 0.25
N TYR A 9 26.60 -10.64 -0.17
CA TYR A 9 27.38 -9.50 -0.64
C TYR A 9 27.89 -8.58 0.49
N GLY A 10 27.59 -8.88 1.76
CA GLY A 10 27.96 -8.02 2.89
C GLY A 10 27.24 -6.67 2.92
N LEU A 11 26.09 -6.56 2.23
CA LEU A 11 25.35 -5.30 2.10
C LEU A 11 24.44 -5.02 3.29
N LEU A 12 24.03 -6.04 4.05
CA LEU A 12 23.13 -5.87 5.20
C LEU A 12 23.67 -4.88 6.24
N ASP A 13 24.98 -4.94 6.52
CA ASP A 13 25.65 -4.03 7.48
C ASP A 13 25.76 -2.59 6.95
N GLN A 14 25.59 -2.39 5.65
CA GLN A 14 25.63 -1.07 5.01
C GLN A 14 24.24 -0.46 4.84
N MET A 15 23.17 -1.19 5.17
CA MET A 15 21.80 -0.69 5.03
C MET A 15 21.43 0.23 6.19
N GLN A 16 20.77 1.34 5.87
CA GLN A 16 20.12 2.19 6.86
C GLN A 16 18.62 1.92 6.89
N VAL A 17 18.06 1.76 8.09
CA VAL A 17 16.63 1.56 8.26
C VAL A 17 15.93 2.91 8.31
N PHE A 18 15.16 3.22 7.26
CA PHE A 18 14.32 4.39 7.22
C PHE A 18 12.91 4.09 7.74
N ARG A 19 12.36 4.98 8.59
CA ARG A 19 10.97 4.91 9.05
C ARG A 19 10.13 5.92 8.26
N PRO A 20 9.36 5.47 7.25
CA PRO A 20 8.60 6.41 6.45
C PRO A 20 7.39 6.95 7.18
N HIS A 21 7.01 8.17 6.81
CA HIS A 21 5.73 8.75 7.22
C HIS A 21 4.63 8.16 6.31
N PRO A 22 3.52 7.66 6.86
CA PRO A 22 2.40 7.20 6.05
C PRO A 22 1.88 8.31 5.12
N ALA A 23 1.68 7.99 3.85
CA ALA A 23 1.07 8.90 2.88
C ALA A 23 -0.37 9.19 3.28
N ARG A 24 -0.76 10.47 3.28
CA ARG A 24 -2.14 10.87 3.62
C ARG A 24 -3.01 10.78 2.37
N ASP A 25 -4.33 10.84 2.55
CA ASP A 25 -5.33 10.85 1.48
C ASP A 25 -4.95 11.88 0.40
N ARG A 26 -4.60 13.11 0.81
CA ARG A 26 -4.17 14.17 -0.13
C ARG A 26 -2.96 13.81 -0.98
N ASP A 27 -2.07 12.95 -0.47
CA ASP A 27 -0.85 12.55 -1.17
C ASP A 27 -1.18 11.45 -2.19
N LEU A 28 -2.08 10.52 -1.82
CA LEU A 28 -2.61 9.47 -2.71
C LEU A 28 -3.50 10.08 -3.82
N CYS A 29 -4.36 11.03 -3.47
CA CYS A 29 -5.26 11.73 -4.39
C CYS A 29 -4.54 12.62 -5.42
N ARG A 30 -3.23 12.84 -5.30
CA ARG A 30 -2.44 13.50 -6.37
C ARG A 30 -2.33 12.64 -7.62
N PHE A 31 -2.43 11.32 -7.46
CA PHE A 31 -2.21 10.35 -8.55
C PHE A 31 -3.42 9.44 -8.77
N HIS A 32 -4.29 9.31 -7.77
CA HIS A 32 -5.51 8.51 -7.84
C HIS A 32 -6.76 9.38 -7.69
N ALA A 33 -7.88 8.90 -8.21
CA ALA A 33 -9.17 9.55 -8.02
C ALA A 33 -9.65 9.47 -6.56
N ASP A 34 -10.32 10.50 -6.08
CA ASP A 34 -10.81 10.61 -4.70
C ASP A 34 -11.76 9.47 -4.32
N ASP A 35 -12.55 8.98 -5.28
CA ASP A 35 -13.50 7.89 -5.05
C ASP A 35 -12.80 6.53 -4.91
N TYR A 36 -11.69 6.32 -5.60
CA TYR A 36 -10.84 5.15 -5.40
C TYR A 36 -10.18 5.14 -4.02
N VAL A 37 -9.60 6.27 -3.61
CA VAL A 37 -8.96 6.41 -2.27
C VAL A 37 -10.01 6.25 -1.17
N SER A 38 -11.21 6.82 -1.36
CA SER A 38 -12.33 6.64 -0.42
C SER A 38 -12.79 5.19 -0.35
N PHE A 39 -12.84 4.48 -1.47
CA PHE A 39 -13.15 3.05 -1.51
C PHE A 39 -12.12 2.24 -0.71
N LEU A 40 -10.81 2.43 -0.96
CA LEU A 40 -9.74 1.74 -0.23
C LEU A 40 -9.83 1.94 1.28
N ARG A 41 -10.26 3.14 1.72
CA ARG A 41 -10.44 3.46 3.13
C ARG A 41 -11.68 2.78 3.76
N SER A 42 -12.70 2.51 2.95
CA SER A 42 -13.97 1.97 3.42
C SER A 42 -14.05 0.44 3.39
N VAL A 43 -13.34 -0.20 2.47
CA VAL A 43 -13.47 -1.62 2.20
C VAL A 43 -12.72 -2.44 3.25
N THR A 44 -13.38 -3.47 3.77
CA THR A 44 -12.82 -4.45 4.71
C THR A 44 -13.20 -5.86 4.26
N PRO A 45 -12.52 -6.91 4.77
CA PRO A 45 -12.89 -8.29 4.44
C PRO A 45 -14.37 -8.62 4.69
N GLU A 46 -15.00 -7.99 5.69
CA GLU A 46 -16.42 -8.17 6.05
C GLU A 46 -17.36 -7.40 5.12
N THR A 47 -16.99 -6.17 4.75
CA THR A 47 -17.85 -5.25 3.98
C THR A 47 -17.70 -5.41 2.47
N GLN A 48 -16.69 -6.15 1.99
CA GLN A 48 -16.41 -6.29 0.56
C GLN A 48 -17.60 -6.86 -0.24
N GLN A 49 -18.40 -7.76 0.35
CA GLN A 49 -19.57 -8.35 -0.31
C GLN A 49 -20.69 -7.31 -0.55
N ASP A 50 -20.79 -6.29 0.29
CA ASP A 50 -21.75 -5.18 0.08
C ASP A 50 -21.26 -4.19 -0.99
N GLN A 51 -19.97 -4.25 -1.34
CA GLN A 51 -19.29 -3.32 -2.24
C GLN A 51 -18.91 -3.96 -3.59
N ILE A 52 -19.58 -5.04 -4.03
CA ILE A 52 -19.29 -5.77 -5.28
C ILE A 52 -19.15 -4.86 -6.52
N ARG A 53 -20.00 -3.82 -6.63
CA ARG A 53 -19.93 -2.88 -7.76
C ARG A 53 -18.63 -2.06 -7.73
N ALA A 54 -18.18 -1.64 -6.55
CA ALA A 54 -16.93 -0.91 -6.38
C ALA A 54 -15.72 -1.82 -6.58
N LEU A 55 -15.74 -3.05 -6.04
CA LEU A 55 -14.73 -4.08 -6.27
C LEU A 55 -14.50 -4.30 -7.77
N LYS A 56 -15.58 -4.50 -8.54
CA LYS A 56 -15.49 -4.68 -9.99
C LYS A 56 -15.00 -3.42 -10.71
N ARG A 57 -15.46 -2.23 -10.28
CA ARG A 57 -15.06 -0.94 -10.88
C ARG A 57 -13.57 -0.66 -10.69
N PHE A 58 -13.03 -0.97 -9.52
CA PHE A 58 -11.63 -0.70 -9.16
C PHE A 58 -10.72 -1.91 -9.32
N ASN A 59 -11.23 -3.01 -9.87
CA ASN A 59 -10.49 -4.25 -10.15
C ASN A 59 -9.82 -4.85 -8.90
N VAL A 60 -10.55 -4.90 -7.78
CA VAL A 60 -10.12 -5.50 -6.51
C VAL A 60 -10.90 -6.81 -6.30
N GLY A 61 -10.20 -7.90 -6.01
CA GLY A 61 -10.76 -9.26 -6.03
C GLY A 61 -9.70 -10.35 -6.13
N GLU A 62 -9.79 -11.23 -7.13
CA GLU A 62 -8.99 -12.47 -7.24
C GLU A 62 -7.47 -12.28 -7.11
N ASP A 63 -6.87 -11.38 -7.89
CA ASP A 63 -5.42 -11.12 -7.85
C ASP A 63 -5.02 -10.08 -6.79
N CYS A 64 -6.00 -9.33 -6.28
CA CYS A 64 -5.81 -8.18 -5.39
C CYS A 64 -6.87 -8.25 -4.28
N PRO A 65 -6.75 -9.20 -3.33
CA PRO A 65 -7.78 -9.43 -2.34
C PRO A 65 -7.87 -8.26 -1.35
N VAL A 66 -9.06 -8.03 -0.82
CA VAL A 66 -9.25 -7.16 0.33
C VAL A 66 -8.74 -7.87 1.58
N PHE A 67 -7.90 -7.18 2.35
CA PHE A 67 -7.38 -7.67 3.63
C PHE A 67 -7.44 -6.57 4.69
N ASP A 68 -7.32 -6.96 5.95
CA ASP A 68 -7.37 -6.03 7.08
C ASP A 68 -6.25 -5.01 7.03
N GLY A 69 -6.61 -3.72 7.12
CA GLY A 69 -5.65 -2.64 7.05
C GLY A 69 -5.09 -2.40 5.64
N LEU A 70 -5.80 -2.81 4.57
CA LEU A 70 -5.46 -2.51 3.18
C LEU A 70 -5.07 -1.03 2.98
N TYR A 71 -5.88 -0.11 3.51
CA TYR A 71 -5.59 1.32 3.40
C TYR A 71 -4.27 1.68 4.09
N SER A 72 -4.07 1.25 5.34
CA SER A 72 -2.83 1.48 6.10
C SER A 72 -1.60 0.92 5.37
N PHE A 73 -1.73 -0.26 4.76
CA PHE A 73 -0.70 -0.86 3.92
C PHE A 73 -0.35 0.07 2.75
N CYS A 74 -1.35 0.56 2.01
CA CYS A 74 -1.14 1.52 0.93
C CYS A 74 -0.46 2.82 1.42
N GLN A 75 -0.88 3.35 2.57
CA GLN A 75 -0.28 4.55 3.15
C GLN A 75 1.20 4.36 3.48
N THR A 76 1.55 3.24 4.13
CA THR A 76 2.95 2.94 4.49
C THR A 76 3.80 2.66 3.26
N TYR A 77 3.29 1.89 2.30
CA TYR A 77 3.99 1.57 1.06
C TYR A 77 4.28 2.82 0.21
N ALA A 78 3.25 3.65 -0.02
CA ALA A 78 3.39 4.89 -0.77
C ALA A 78 4.25 5.91 -0.01
N GLY A 79 4.06 6.03 1.30
CA GLY A 79 4.87 6.89 2.17
C GLY A 79 6.34 6.50 2.18
N GLY A 80 6.64 5.19 2.16
CA GLY A 80 7.99 4.64 1.97
C GLY A 80 8.62 5.06 0.66
N SER A 81 7.88 4.87 -0.42
CA SER A 81 8.35 5.14 -1.78
C SER A 81 8.59 6.63 -2.03
N VAL A 82 7.68 7.50 -1.56
CA VAL A 82 7.79 8.96 -1.73
C VAL A 82 8.76 9.57 -0.71
N GLY A 83 8.79 9.04 0.52
CA GLY A 83 9.61 9.56 1.61
C GLY A 83 11.11 9.28 1.45
N GLY A 84 11.48 8.21 0.73
CA GLY A 84 12.88 7.83 0.50
C GLY A 84 13.69 8.76 -0.41
N TRP A 85 13.07 9.79 -0.99
CA TRP A 85 13.78 10.79 -1.81
C TRP A 85 14.58 11.83 -0.99
N LYS A 86 14.45 11.86 0.35
CA LYS A 86 15.17 12.82 1.20
C LYS A 86 16.38 12.20 1.87
#